data_AF-A0A7S2I9Q2-F1
#
_entry.id   AF-A0A7S2I9Q2-F1
#
_cell.length_a   1.000
_cell.length_b   1.000
_cell.length_c   1.000
_cell.angle_alpha   90.00
_cell.angle_beta   90.00
_cell.angle_gamma   90.00
#
_symmetry.space_group_name_H-M   'P 1'
#
loop_
_entity.id
_entity.type
_entity.pdbx_description
1 polymer ?
#
loop_
_entity_poly.entity_id
_entity_poly.type
_entity_poly.pdbx_seq_one_letter_code
_entity_poly.pdbx_strand_id
1 'polypeptide(L)'
;GILKHDLKEVLEMQYRGQEFPHAEDKRRSDFGVVEFPFVLTAVSKVRMLSIESLLMQREEVRHAMTLQMMLRNRTNMNPFLVLKVRRNAVIEDALQQLAIYGSQQFKKPLKVVFDGEEAVDEG
;
A
#
# COMPACT_ATOMS: atom_id res chain seq x y z
N GLY A 1 12.10 -16.21 33.26
CA GLY A 1 12.29 -16.04 34.71
C GLY A 1 11.04 -16.56 35.39
N ILE A 2 11.19 -17.62 36.17
CA ILE A 2 10.12 -18.46 36.74
C ILE A 2 9.03 -17.62 37.45
N LEU A 3 9.42 -16.51 38.09
CA LEU A 3 8.50 -15.54 38.71
C LEU A 3 7.41 -14.97 37.79
N LYS A 4 7.69 -14.70 36.51
CA LYS A 4 6.68 -14.09 35.62
C LYS A 4 5.57 -15.06 35.24
N HIS A 5 5.89 -16.34 35.17
CA HIS A 5 4.93 -17.39 34.85
C HIS A 5 4.04 -17.65 36.08
N ASP A 6 4.67 -17.78 37.26
CA ASP A 6 3.95 -18.03 38.51
C ASP A 6 3.02 -16.86 38.89
N LEU A 7 3.43 -15.61 38.65
CA LEU A 7 2.58 -14.43 38.87
C LEU A 7 1.35 -14.40 37.95
N LYS A 8 1.50 -14.84 36.70
CA LYS A 8 0.39 -14.90 35.73
C LYS A 8 -0.61 -15.96 36.14
N GLU A 9 -0.13 -17.12 36.58
CA GLU A 9 -0.96 -18.23 37.03
C GLU A 9 -1.69 -17.89 38.33
N VAL A 10 -1.02 -17.22 39.28
CA VAL A 10 -1.64 -16.73 40.52
C VAL A 10 -2.69 -15.65 40.24
N LEU A 11 -2.43 -14.71 39.32
CA LEU A 11 -3.44 -13.73 38.91
C LEU A 11 -4.62 -14.40 38.18
N GLU A 12 -4.38 -15.35 37.28
CA GLU A 12 -5.44 -16.08 36.57
C GLU A 12 -6.28 -16.96 37.51
N MET A 13 -5.68 -17.50 38.58
CA MET A 13 -6.40 -18.21 39.64
C MET A 13 -7.28 -17.28 40.47
N GLN A 14 -6.82 -16.06 40.76
CA GLN A 14 -7.52 -15.12 41.63
C GLN A 14 -8.71 -14.42 40.96
N TYR A 15 -8.75 -14.38 39.62
CA TYR A 15 -9.82 -13.75 38.82
C TYR A 15 -10.65 -14.75 38.02
N ARG A 16 -10.57 -16.05 38.33
CA ARG A 16 -11.31 -17.10 37.61
C ARG A 16 -12.82 -16.89 37.76
N GLY A 17 -13.43 -16.28 36.75
CA GLY A 17 -14.89 -16.07 36.64
C GLY A 17 -15.32 -14.60 36.52
N GLN A 18 -14.41 -13.63 36.64
CA GLN A 18 -14.63 -12.26 36.21
C GLN A 18 -13.77 -11.98 34.98
N GLU A 19 -14.38 -11.49 33.90
CA GLU A 19 -13.61 -10.95 32.77
C GLU A 19 -12.62 -9.93 33.31
N PHE A 20 -11.33 -10.14 33.05
CA PHE A 20 -10.34 -9.11 33.27
C PHE A 20 -10.84 -7.87 32.55
N PRO A 21 -10.97 -6.70 33.21
CA PRO A 21 -11.16 -5.47 32.48
C PRO A 21 -10.01 -5.45 31.49
N HIS A 22 -10.31 -5.54 30.19
CA HIS A 22 -9.36 -5.18 29.17
C HIS A 22 -8.98 -3.77 29.54
N ALA A 23 -7.84 -3.62 30.20
CA ALA A 23 -7.15 -2.36 30.31
C ALA A 23 -6.74 -2.08 28.87
N GLU A 24 -7.70 -1.55 28.11
CA GLU A 24 -7.40 -0.84 26.89
C GLU A 24 -6.41 0.20 27.33
N ASP A 25 -5.16 -0.04 26.96
CA ASP A 25 -4.07 0.88 27.16
C ASP A 25 -4.29 2.04 26.19
N LYS A 26 -5.36 2.81 26.45
CA LYS A 26 -5.87 3.98 25.72
C LYS A 26 -4.92 5.18 25.76
N ARG A 27 -3.68 4.93 26.24
CA ARG A 27 -2.64 5.92 26.55
C ARG A 27 -1.33 5.68 25.80
N ARG A 28 -1.35 4.88 24.73
CA ARG A 28 -0.50 5.21 23.59
C ARG A 28 -1.33 6.10 22.68
N SER A 29 -1.44 7.39 23.03
CA SER A 29 -1.71 8.39 22.00
C SER A 29 -0.65 8.16 20.92
N ASP A 30 -1.09 7.85 19.72
CA ASP A 30 -0.23 7.54 18.58
C ASP A 30 0.78 8.67 18.38
N PHE A 31 1.97 8.55 18.99
CA PHE A 31 3.10 9.42 18.71
C PHE A 31 3.57 9.05 17.30
N GLY A 32 2.95 9.67 16.30
CA GLY A 32 3.31 9.52 14.91
C GLY A 32 4.43 10.49 14.58
N VAL A 33 5.56 10.00 14.08
CA VAL A 33 6.67 10.86 13.65
C VAL A 33 6.27 11.82 12.51
N VAL A 34 5.14 11.53 11.84
CA VAL A 34 4.51 12.38 10.81
C VAL A 34 3.87 13.64 11.39
N GLU A 35 3.44 13.62 12.65
CA GLU A 35 2.85 14.79 13.35
C GLU A 35 3.90 15.87 13.63
N PHE A 36 5.19 15.49 13.66
CA PHE A 36 6.32 16.40 13.86
C PHE A 36 7.36 16.26 12.74
N PRO A 37 7.08 16.76 11.52
CA PRO A 37 7.96 16.58 10.37
C PRO A 37 9.37 17.14 10.56
N PHE A 38 9.58 18.10 11.46
CA PHE A 38 10.90 18.68 11.72
C PHE A 38 11.87 17.70 12.41
N VAL A 39 11.36 16.63 13.04
CA VAL A 39 12.18 15.58 13.65
C VAL A 39 12.82 14.68 12.59
N LEU A 40 12.20 14.57 11.42
CA LEU A 40 12.68 13.74 10.32
C LEU A 40 13.70 14.47 9.45
N THR A 41 14.80 13.78 9.15
CA THR A 41 15.74 14.21 8.10
C THR A 41 15.07 14.17 6.72
N ALA A 42 15.60 14.92 5.75
CA ALA A 42 15.09 14.90 4.38
C ALA A 42 15.08 13.48 3.77
N VAL A 43 16.14 12.71 3.99
CA VAL A 43 16.24 11.31 3.51
C VAL A 43 15.18 10.43 4.17
N SER A 44 14.92 10.61 5.46
CA SER A 44 13.88 9.86 6.17
C SER A 44 12.48 10.16 5.63
N LYS A 45 12.19 11.43 5.31
CA LYS A 45 10.91 11.83 4.70
C LYS A 45 10.71 11.22 3.33
N VAL A 46 11.74 11.30 2.48
CA VAL A 46 11.69 10.69 1.14
C VAL A 46 11.41 9.19 1.26
N ARG A 47 12.15 8.48 2.11
CA ARG A 47 11.91 7.04 2.33
C ARG A 47 10.50 6.74 2.83
N MET A 48 9.99 7.54 3.76
CA MET A 48 8.64 7.37 4.29
C MET A 48 7.58 7.55 3.20
N LEU A 49 7.68 8.62 2.40
CA LEU A 49 6.78 8.87 1.27
C LEU A 49 6.89 7.77 0.20
N SER A 50 8.10 7.26 -0.07
CA SER A 50 8.28 6.14 -1.00
C SER A 50 7.60 4.86 -0.51
N ILE A 51 7.72 4.56 0.79
CA ILE A 51 7.04 3.40 1.41
C ILE A 51 5.53 3.57 1.32
N GLU A 52 5.01 4.75 1.67
CA GLU A 52 3.59 5.06 1.58
C GLU A 52 3.06 4.89 0.15
N SER A 53 3.75 5.45 -0.85
CA SER A 53 3.41 5.29 -2.27
C SER A 53 3.37 3.82 -2.68
N LEU A 54 4.35 3.02 -2.25
CA LEU A 54 4.39 1.58 -2.55
C LEU A 54 3.21 0.83 -1.92
N LEU A 55 2.79 1.21 -0.71
CA LEU A 55 1.63 0.62 -0.06
C LEU A 55 0.34 0.97 -0.80
N MET A 56 0.17 2.24 -1.19
CA MET A 56 -0.98 2.70 -1.98
C MET A 56 -1.07 1.97 -3.32
N GLN A 57 0.06 1.81 -4.02
CA GLN A 57 0.13 1.05 -5.27
C GLN A 57 -0.29 -0.42 -5.09
N ARG A 58 0.20 -1.08 -4.03
CA ARG A 58 -0.15 -2.48 -3.74
C ARG A 58 -1.62 -2.66 -3.41
N GLU A 59 -2.21 -1.72 -2.70
CA GLU A 59 -3.63 -1.72 -2.39
C GLU A 59 -4.48 -1.60 -3.66
N GLU A 60 -4.10 -0.69 -4.57
CA GLU A 60 -4.80 -0.50 -5.84
C GLU A 60 -4.73 -1.77 -6.73
N VAL A 61 -3.57 -2.41 -6.79
CA VAL A 61 -3.40 -3.71 -7.50
C VAL A 61 -4.33 -4.77 -6.90
N ARG A 62 -4.35 -4.89 -5.57
CA ARG A 62 -5.22 -5.85 -4.87
C ARG A 62 -6.69 -5.55 -5.12
N HIS A 63 -7.07 -4.28 -5.13
CA HIS A 63 -8.43 -3.84 -5.40
C HIS A 63 -8.85 -4.21 -6.83
N ALA A 64 -8.02 -3.89 -7.82
CA ALA A 64 -8.25 -4.23 -9.22
C ALA A 64 -8.40 -5.74 -9.44
N MET A 65 -7.52 -6.55 -8.83
CA MET A 65 -7.61 -8.02 -8.91
C MET A 65 -8.89 -8.56 -8.26
N THR A 66 -9.27 -8.03 -7.10
CA THR A 66 -10.50 -8.45 -6.39
C THR A 66 -11.73 -8.15 -7.23
N LEU A 67 -11.80 -6.95 -7.82
CA LEU A 67 -12.90 -6.54 -8.69
C LEU A 67 -12.97 -7.42 -9.96
N GLN A 68 -11.82 -7.72 -10.56
CA GLN A 68 -11.74 -8.61 -11.73
C GLN A 68 -12.29 -10.01 -11.43
N MET A 69 -11.94 -10.58 -10.27
CA MET A 69 -12.46 -11.88 -9.82
C MET A 69 -13.98 -11.84 -9.59
N MET A 70 -14.47 -10.80 -8.90
CA MET A 70 -15.90 -10.64 -8.62
C MET A 70 -16.74 -10.46 -9.89
N LEU A 71 -16.24 -9.72 -10.87
CA LEU A 71 -16.93 -9.46 -12.13
C LEU A 71 -16.74 -10.57 -13.18
N ARG A 72 -16.19 -11.74 -12.81
CA ARG A 72 -15.94 -12.90 -13.70
C ARG A 72 -15.29 -12.50 -15.03
N ASN A 73 -14.27 -11.64 -15.00
CA ASN A 73 -13.54 -11.15 -16.17
C ASN A 73 -14.40 -10.40 -17.22
N ARG A 74 -15.58 -9.89 -16.87
CA ARG A 74 -16.40 -9.10 -17.82
C ARG A 74 -15.86 -7.70 -18.10
N THR A 75 -14.86 -7.26 -17.33
CA THR A 75 -14.15 -6.00 -17.55
C THR A 75 -12.65 -6.26 -17.51
N ASN A 76 -11.91 -5.73 -18.49
CA ASN A 76 -10.44 -5.76 -18.50
C ASN A 76 -9.91 -4.73 -17.49
N MET A 77 -10.03 -5.04 -16.20
CA MET A 77 -9.44 -4.23 -15.13
C MET A 77 -7.96 -4.60 -15.00
N ASN A 78 -7.11 -3.96 -15.79
CA ASN A 78 -5.67 -4.17 -15.69
C ASN A 78 -5.18 -3.62 -14.33
N PRO A 79 -4.43 -4.43 -13.53
CA PRO A 79 -3.84 -3.98 -12.27
C PRO A 79 -2.74 -2.93 -12.47
N PHE A 80 -2.22 -2.78 -13.69
CA PHE A 80 -1.21 -1.79 -14.06
C PHE A 80 -1.81 -0.67 -14.90
N LEU A 81 -1.20 0.51 -14.81
CA LEU A 81 -1.37 1.56 -15.80
C LEU A 81 -0.45 1.24 -16.98
N VAL A 82 -1.01 0.67 -18.04
CA VAL A 82 -0.23 0.27 -19.23
C VAL A 82 -0.22 1.39 -20.26
N LEU A 83 0.96 1.90 -20.58
CA LEU A 83 1.17 2.83 -21.70
C LEU A 83 1.81 2.09 -22.87
N LYS A 84 1.17 2.16 -24.03
CA LYS A 84 1.71 1.60 -25.28
C LYS A 84 2.30 2.72 -26.12
N VAL A 85 3.60 2.75 -26.32
CA VAL A 85 4.28 3.90 -26.92
C VAL A 85 5.25 3.47 -28.02
N ARG A 86 5.47 4.33 -29.01
CA ARG A 86 6.52 4.12 -30.02
C ARG A 86 7.81 4.79 -29.56
N ARG A 87 8.95 4.14 -29.78
CA ARG A 87 10.26 4.63 -29.33
C ARG A 87 10.62 6.01 -29.91
N ASN A 88 10.17 6.30 -31.13
CA ASN A 88 10.38 7.59 -31.80
C ASN A 88 9.35 8.68 -31.41
N ALA A 89 8.31 8.34 -30.65
CA ALA A 89 7.20 9.24 -30.33
C ALA A 89 6.69 9.09 -28.88
N VAL A 90 7.56 8.73 -27.93
CA VAL A 90 7.19 8.40 -26.54
C VAL A 90 6.37 9.50 -25.86
N ILE A 91 6.77 10.76 -26.03
CA ILE A 91 6.11 11.89 -25.37
C ILE A 91 4.68 12.06 -25.87
N GLU A 92 4.49 12.06 -27.18
CA GLU A 92 3.17 12.25 -27.80
C GLU A 92 2.23 11.10 -27.42
N ASP A 93 2.68 9.86 -27.60
CA ASP A 93 1.87 8.66 -27.33
C ASP A 93 1.50 8.57 -25.84
N ALA A 94 2.43 8.88 -24.93
CA ALA A 94 2.18 8.87 -23.49
C ALA A 94 1.19 9.97 -23.08
N LEU A 95 1.36 11.20 -23.57
CA LEU A 95 0.47 12.32 -23.22
C LEU A 95 -0.96 12.10 -23.71
N GLN A 96 -1.12 11.60 -24.94
CA GLN A 96 -2.45 11.27 -25.48
C GLN A 96 -3.17 10.23 -24.60
N GLN A 97 -2.46 9.20 -24.14
CA GLN A 97 -3.02 8.18 -23.25
C GLN A 97 -3.32 8.74 -21.85
N LEU A 98 -2.36 9.43 -21.24
CA LEU A 98 -2.49 10.00 -19.89
C LEU A 98 -3.63 11.02 -19.80
N ALA A 99 -3.90 11.78 -20.85
CA ALA A 99 -5.00 12.74 -20.89
C ALA A 99 -6.39 12.10 -20.78
N ILE A 100 -6.53 10.83 -21.15
CA ILE A 100 -7.81 10.09 -21.15
C ILE A 100 -8.03 9.39 -19.80
N TYR A 101 -6.96 9.08 -19.07
CA TYR A 101 -7.06 8.35 -17.81
C TYR A 101 -7.64 9.22 -16.68
N GLY A 102 -8.56 8.61 -15.91
CA GLY A 102 -9.04 9.21 -14.66
C GLY A 102 -7.96 9.18 -13.57
N SER A 103 -8.02 10.14 -12.64
CA SER A 103 -7.01 10.34 -11.59
C SER A 103 -6.72 9.10 -10.73
N GLN A 104 -7.71 8.22 -10.55
CA GLN A 104 -7.54 6.98 -9.78
C GLN A 104 -6.60 5.97 -10.45
N GLN A 105 -6.50 5.99 -11.79
CA GLN A 105 -5.62 5.07 -12.51
C GLN A 105 -4.13 5.40 -12.34
N PHE A 106 -3.80 6.65 -12.01
CA PHE A 106 -2.40 7.07 -11.79
C PHE A 106 -1.77 6.51 -10.52
N LYS A 107 -2.59 5.91 -9.63
CA LYS A 107 -2.09 5.19 -8.46
C LYS A 107 -1.65 3.76 -8.78
N LYS A 108 -2.00 3.23 -9.96
CA LYS A 108 -1.54 1.91 -10.37
C LYS A 108 -0.06 1.97 -10.73
N PRO A 109 0.71 0.90 -10.49
CA PRO A 109 2.07 0.82 -10.99
C PRO A 109 2.09 0.98 -12.51
N LEU A 110 3.05 1.77 -13.01
CA LEU A 110 3.22 2.06 -14.43
C LEU A 110 3.87 0.85 -15.12
N LYS A 111 3.42 0.54 -16.33
CA LYS A 111 4.02 -0.46 -17.21
C LYS A 111 4.10 0.10 -18.62
N VAL A 112 5.30 0.18 -19.19
CA VAL A 112 5.49 0.72 -20.54
C VAL A 112 5.75 -0.42 -21.52
N VAL A 113 4.99 -0.44 -22.61
CA VAL A 113 5.13 -1.40 -23.70
C VAL A 113 5.52 -0.64 -24.95
N PHE A 114 6.70 -0.92 -25.49
CA PHE A 114 7.13 -0.35 -26.75
C PHE A 114 6.53 -1.13 -27.93
N ASP A 115 5.96 -0.41 -28.88
CA ASP A 115 5.36 -1.02 -30.07
C ASP A 115 6.43 -1.77 -30.89
N GLY A 116 6.13 -3.03 -31.24
CA GLY A 116 7.06 -3.91 -31.97
C GLY A 116 8.22 -4.48 -31.15
N GLU A 117 8.28 -4.26 -29.83
CA GLU A 117 9.31 -4.80 -28.95
C GLU A 117 8.73 -5.84 -27.97
N GLU A 118 9.38 -7.00 -27.82
CA GLU A 118 8.97 -8.02 -26.84
C GLU A 118 9.31 -7.65 -25.40
N ALA A 119 10.20 -6.67 -25.19
CA ALA A 119 10.61 -6.22 -23.87
C ALA A 119 9.61 -5.22 -23.29
N VAL A 120 9.16 -5.48 -22.06
CA VAL A 120 8.37 -4.55 -21.27
C VAL A 120 9.29 -3.85 -20.28
N ASP A 121 9.18 -2.52 -20.18
CA ASP A 121 9.85 -1.76 -19.13
C ASP A 121 8.93 -1.65 -17.90
N GLU A 122 9.38 -2.24 -16.80
CA GLU A 122 8.67 -2.36 -15.52
C GLU A 122 9.40 -1.62 -14.38
N GLY A 123 10.33 -0.70 -14.71
CA GLY A 123 11.19 0.02 -13.77
C GLY A 123 10.51 0.65 -12.57
#